data_AF-A0A098R0V8-F1
#
_entry.id   AF-A0A098R0V8-F1
#
_cell.length_a   1.000
_cell.length_b   1.000
_cell.length_c   1.000
_cell.angle_alpha   90.00
_cell.angle_beta   90.00
_cell.angle_gamma   90.00
#
_symmetry.space_group_name_H-M   'P 1'
#
loop_
_entity.id
_entity.type
_entity.pdbx_description
1 polymer ?
#
loop_
_entity_poly.entity_id
_entity_poly.type
_entity_poly.pdbx_seq_one_letter_code
_entity_poly.pdbx_strand_id
1 'polypeptide(L)' 'MISEEKRQVLDFFAQGRRFYKLMQFEDAKKLFARALEVDPEDGPSKVYYARCKHYIDNPPPEDWDGVFVMKTK' A
#
# COMPACT_ATOMS: atom_id res chain seq x y z
N MET A 1 -7.88 23.64 -4.80
CA MET A 1 -6.97 23.31 -3.66
C MET A 1 -7.49 22.02 -3.06
N ILE A 2 -6.65 21.01 -2.80
CA ILE A 2 -7.11 19.78 -2.15
C ILE A 2 -7.30 19.99 -0.64
N SER A 3 -8.22 19.24 -0.04
CA SER A 3 -8.49 19.30 1.40
C SER A 3 -7.28 18.81 2.22
N GLU A 4 -7.28 19.09 3.52
CA GLU A 4 -6.20 18.67 4.41
C GLU A 4 -6.21 17.15 4.60
N GLU A 5 -7.38 16.55 4.72
CA GLU A 5 -7.59 15.11 4.78
C GLU A 5 -7.00 14.44 3.53
N LYS A 6 -7.25 15.01 2.34
CA LYS A 6 -6.69 14.46 1.11
C LYS A 6 -5.17 14.59 1.06
N ARG A 7 -4.57 15.64 1.63
CA ARG A 7 -3.12 15.74 1.76
C ARG A 7 -2.56 14.65 2.68
N GLN A 8 -3.20 14.40 3.82
CA GLN A 8 -2.79 13.35 4.75
C GLN A 8 -2.85 11.95 4.10
N VAL A 9 -3.94 11.65 3.38
CA VAL A 9 -4.08 10.40 2.62
C VAL A 9 -2.94 10.24 1.61
N LEU A 10 -2.63 11.31 0.85
CA LEU A 10 -1.54 11.28 -0.13
C LEU A 10 -0.17 11.09 0.52
N ASP A 11 0.07 11.68 1.69
CA ASP A 11 1.32 11.52 2.42
C ASP A 11 1.49 10.08 2.95
N PHE A 12 0.48 9.54 3.63
CA PHE A 12 0.49 8.14 4.08
C PHE A 12 0.64 7.17 2.92
N PHE A 13 -0.07 7.40 1.81
CA PHE A 13 0.03 6.57 0.61
C PHE A 13 1.44 6.63 0.00
N ALA A 14 2.03 7.82 -0.11
CA ALA A 14 3.37 8.00 -0.65
C ALA A 14 4.43 7.30 0.21
N GLN A 15 4.33 7.43 1.54
CA GLN A 15 5.20 6.72 2.46
C GLN A 15 5.00 5.20 2.36
N GLY A 16 3.75 4.72 2.36
CA GLY A 16 3.43 3.30 2.22
C GLY A 16 3.99 2.69 0.94
N ARG A 17 3.94 3.43 -0.17
CA ARG A 17 4.53 3.01 -1.44
C ARG A 17 6.05 2.89 -1.40
N ARG A 18 6.76 3.68 -0.59
CA ARG A 18 8.22 3.55 -0.42
C ARG A 18 8.54 2.22 0.26
N PHE A 19 7.90 1.94 1.40
CA PHE A 19 8.06 0.66 2.10
C PHE A 19 7.65 -0.54 1.24
N TYR A 20 6.56 -0.41 0.48
CA TYR A 20 6.11 -1.46 -0.44
C TYR A 20 7.19 -1.82 -1.46
N LYS A 21 7.86 -0.83 -2.06
CA LYS A 21 8.95 -1.07 -3.02
C LYS A 21 10.20 -1.68 -2.39
N LEU A 22 10.40 -1.47 -1.09
CA LEU A 22 11.49 -2.07 -0.32
C LEU A 22 11.13 -3.46 0.24
N MET A 23 9.99 -4.03 -0.18
CA MET A 23 9.45 -5.29 0.35
C MET A 23 9.18 -5.29 1.87
N GLN A 24 9.10 -4.09 2.47
CA GLN A 24 8.76 -3.90 3.87
C GLN A 24 7.24 -3.86 4.03
N PHE A 25 6.59 -4.99 3.70
CA PHE A 25 5.14 -5.06 3.54
C PHE A 25 4.34 -4.79 4.82
N GLU A 26 4.86 -5.15 6.00
CA GLU A 26 4.18 -4.85 7.26
C GLU A 26 4.10 -3.35 7.53
N ASP A 27 5.18 -2.61 7.27
CA ASP A 27 5.20 -1.15 7.47
C ASP A 27 4.40 -0.43 6.39
N ALA A 28 4.48 -0.91 5.15
CA ALA A 28 3.63 -0.45 4.06
C ALA A 28 2.14 -0.64 4.41
N LYS A 29 1.75 -1.83 4.92
CA LYS A 29 0.37 -2.15 5.34
C LYS A 29 -0.14 -1.16 6.38
N LYS A 30 0.66 -0.83 7.40
CA LYS A 30 0.27 0.13 8.46
C LYS A 30 -0.02 1.50 7.86
N LEU A 31 0.80 1.98 6.93
CA LEU A 31 0.61 3.29 6.30
C LEU A 31 -0.63 3.34 5.40
N PHE A 32 -0.89 2.29 4.61
CA PHE A 32 -2.13 2.21 3.85
C PHE A 32 -3.36 2.10 4.75
N ALA A 33 -3.26 1.44 5.91
CA ALA A 33 -4.32 1.44 6.90
C ALA A 33 -4.59 2.85 7.45
N ARG A 34 -3.54 3.63 7.77
CA ARG A 34 -3.68 5.03 8.19
C ARG A 34 -4.35 5.90 7.12
N ALA A 35 -4.01 5.71 5.85
CA ALA A 35 -4.69 6.40 4.75
C ALA A 35 -6.19 6.05 4.71
N LEU A 36 -6.56 4.79 4.95
CA LEU A 36 -7.95 4.32 4.99
C LEU A 36 -8.71 4.73 6.26
N GLU A 37 -8.01 4.99 7.37
CA GLU A 37 -8.62 5.62 8.56
C GLU A 37 -9.09 7.05 8.27
N VAL A 38 -8.38 7.78 7.39
CA VAL A 38 -8.72 9.15 6.99
C VAL A 38 -9.74 9.17 5.84
N ASP A 39 -9.52 8.37 4.80
CA ASP A 39 -10.42 8.23 3.65
C ASP A 39 -10.68 6.74 3.42
N PRO A 40 -11.74 6.18 4.03
CA PRO A 40 -12.11 4.79 3.87
C PRO A 40 -12.42 4.41 2.42
N GLU A 41 -12.62 5.36 1.52
CA GLU A 41 -12.93 5.14 0.11
C GLU A 41 -11.72 5.32 -0.83
N ASP A 42 -10.51 5.55 -0.28
CA ASP A 42 -9.29 5.65 -1.08
C ASP A 42 -8.93 4.31 -1.75
N GLY A 43 -9.38 4.15 -3.00
CA GLY A 43 -9.18 2.96 -3.81
C GLY A 43 -7.72 2.47 -3.89
N PRO A 44 -6.74 3.36 -4.18
CA PRO A 44 -5.33 2.98 -4.18
C PRO A 44 -4.86 2.38 -2.85
N SER A 45 -5.21 3.00 -1.72
CA SER A 45 -4.84 2.48 -0.39
C SER A 45 -5.48 1.12 -0.12
N LYS A 46 -6.75 0.89 -0.50
CA LYS A 46 -7.40 -0.43 -0.40
C LYS A 46 -6.63 -1.50 -1.17
N VAL A 47 -6.26 -1.20 -2.41
CA VAL A 47 -5.52 -2.14 -3.29
C VAL A 47 -4.16 -2.47 -2.69
N TYR A 48 -3.38 -1.47 -2.30
CA TYR A 48 -2.04 -1.71 -1.78
C TYR A 48 -2.06 -2.37 -0.40
N TYR A 49 -3.04 -2.06 0.46
CA TYR A 49 -3.25 -2.78 1.72
C TYR A 49 -3.47 -4.29 1.49
N ALA A 50 -4.34 -4.64 0.54
CA ALA A 50 -4.60 -6.03 0.18
C ALA A 50 -3.36 -6.72 -0.40
N ARG A 51 -2.57 -6.02 -1.24
CA ARG A 51 -1.31 -6.54 -1.79
C ARG A 51 -0.26 -6.77 -0.70
N CYS A 52 -0.15 -5.85 0.27
CA CYS A 52 0.75 -6.05 1.41
C CYS A 52 0.38 -7.32 2.18
N LYS A 53 -0.91 -7.53 2.48
CA LYS A 53 -1.37 -8.78 3.12
C LYS A 53 -0.95 -10.01 2.30
N HIS A 54 -1.18 -9.98 0.98
CA HIS A 54 -0.78 -11.08 0.12
C HIS A 54 0.73 -11.39 0.19
N TYR A 55 1.57 -10.36 0.12
CA TYR A 55 3.03 -10.53 0.13
C TYR A 55 3.64 -10.80 1.50
N ILE A 56 2.95 -10.47 2.60
CA ILE A 56 3.33 -10.94 3.93
C ILE A 56 3.20 -12.46 3.99
N ASP A 57 2.08 -13.00 3.49
CA ASP A 57 1.82 -14.44 3.50
C ASP A 57 2.57 -15.17 2.36
N ASN A 58 2.85 -14.48 1.25
CA ASN A 58 3.49 -15.02 0.05
C ASN A 58 4.60 -14.08 -0.42
N PRO A 59 5.76 -14.02 0.27
CA PRO A 59 6.84 -13.10 -0.08
C PRO A 59 7.20 -13.20 -1.56
N PRO A 60 7.37 -12.07 -2.27
CA PRO A 60 7.85 -12.10 -3.64
C PRO A 60 9.33 -12.49 -3.67
N PRO A 61 9.85 -12.85 -4.86
CA PRO A 61 11.28 -13.07 -5.06
C PRO A 61 12.14 -11.87 -4.64
N GLU A 62 13.43 -12.12 -4.35
CA GLU A 62 14.37 -11.06 -3.96
C GLU A 62 14.61 -10.03 -5.07
N ASP A 63 14.48 -10.43 -6.34
CA ASP A 63 14.63 -9.59 -7.52
C ASP A 63 13.32 -8.90 -7.95
N TRP A 64 12.32 -8.88 -7.08
CA TRP A 64 11.02 -8.33 -7.38
C TRP A 64 11.08 -6.82 -7.69
N ASP A 65 10.52 -6.45 -8.84
CA ASP A 65 10.55 -5.10 -9.41
C ASP A 65 9.44 -4.17 -8.90
N GLY A 66 8.62 -4.65 -7.97
CA GLY A 66 7.47 -3.93 -7.43
C GLY A 66 6.16 -4.14 -8.21
N VAL A 67 6.15 -5.00 -9.24
CA VAL A 67 4.94 -5.32 -10.00
C VAL A 67 4.11 -6.39 -9.30
N PHE A 68 2.85 -6.05 -9.01
CA PHE A 68 1.90 -7.04 -8.52
C PHE A 68 1.36 -7.88 -9.66
N VAL A 69 1.69 -9.17 -9.67
CA VAL A 69 1.14 -10.12 -10.62
C VAL A 69 -0.11 -10.75 -10.02
N MET A 70 -1.28 -10.34 -10.53
CA MET A 70 -2.52 -11.05 -10.21
C MET A 70 -2.48 -12.45 -10.84
N LYS A 71 -2.25 -13.47 -10.02
CA LYS A 71 -2.47 -14.87 -10.43
C LYS A 71 -3.96 -15.17 -10.37
N THR A 72 -4.73 -14.72 -11.36
CA THR A 72 -6.10 -15.23 -11.56
C THR A 72 -6.05 -16.51 -12.39
N LYS A 73 -6.85 -17.49 -11.95
CA LYS A 73 -7.08 -18.80 -12.58
C LYS A 73 -7.58 -18.70 -14.01
#